data_AF-A0A345P0K5-F1
#
_entry.id   AF-A0A345P0K5-F1
#
_cell.length_a   1.000
_cell.length_b   1.000
_cell.length_c   1.000
_cell.angle_alpha   90.00
_cell.angle_beta   90.00
_cell.angle_gamma   90.00
#
_symmetry.space_group_name_H-M   'P 1'
#
loop_
_entity.id
_entity.type
_entity.pdbx_description
1 polymer ?
#
loop_
_entity_poly.entity_id
_entity_poly.type
_entity_poly.pdbx_seq_one_letter_code
_entity_poly.pdbx_strand_id
1 'polypeptide(L)'
;MVTVYQLEQELLREKQSLKATTTYRQQTAELSLQVLKTVQDTAPFFNRTDAQKVVSAVLRSANKHRQLDVAKMLHVLFVQMNNHENYSAEFQHKLAARKRNRGRVSLIFTKKTE
;
A
#
# COMPACT_ATOMS: atom_id res chain seq x y z
N MET A 1 12.56 -10.07 9.80
CA MET A 1 11.71 -8.94 10.23
C MET A 1 12.05 -7.75 9.35
N VAL A 2 11.06 -7.20 8.66
CA VAL A 2 11.25 -6.14 7.66
C VAL A 2 11.66 -4.82 8.34
N THR A 3 12.81 -4.28 7.94
CA THR A 3 13.31 -2.98 8.44
C THR A 3 12.62 -1.80 7.73
N VAL A 4 12.73 -0.60 8.31
CA VAL A 4 12.21 0.64 7.69
C VAL A 4 12.81 0.84 6.31
N TYR A 5 14.13 0.63 6.17
CA TYR A 5 14.83 0.75 4.90
C TYR A 5 14.30 -0.22 3.84
N GLN A 6 14.10 -1.50 4.20
CA GLN A 6 13.55 -2.49 3.27
C GLN A 6 12.14 -2.10 2.81
N LEU A 7 11.29 -1.65 3.73
CA LEU A 7 9.93 -1.21 3.43
C LEU A 7 9.93 0.04 2.53
N GLU A 8 10.85 0.97 2.75
CA GLU A 8 11.03 2.15 1.89
C GLU A 8 11.42 1.75 0.47
N GLN A 9 12.38 0.82 0.30
CA GLN A 9 12.78 0.33 -1.02
C GLN A 9 11.63 -0.34 -1.77
N GLU A 10 10.81 -1.14 -1.08
CA GLU A 10 9.66 -1.78 -1.71
C GLU A 10 8.58 -0.75 -2.10
N LEU A 11 8.35 0.26 -1.25
CA LEU A 11 7.45 1.36 -1.56
C LEU A 11 7.95 2.23 -2.73
N LEU A 12 9.28 2.41 -2.89
CA LEU A 12 9.85 3.07 -4.07
C LEU A 12 9.58 2.29 -5.36
N ARG A 13 9.69 0.95 -5.32
CA ARG A 13 9.32 0.08 -6.46
C ARG A 13 7.84 0.17 -6.78
N GLU A 14 6.98 0.14 -5.74
CA GLU A 14 5.54 0.32 -5.91
C GLU A 14 5.22 1.71 -6.49
N LYS A 15 5.87 2.78 -6.01
CA LYS A 15 5.70 4.13 -6.57
C LYS A 15 6.05 4.15 -8.07
N GLN A 16 7.13 3.49 -8.48
CA GLN A 16 7.52 3.40 -9.89
C GLN A 16 6.47 2.67 -10.73
N SER A 17 5.88 1.59 -10.21
CA SER A 17 4.81 0.84 -10.89
C SER A 17 3.52 1.67 -11.03
N LEU A 18 3.26 2.56 -10.07
CA LEU A 18 2.08 3.43 -10.03
C LEU A 18 2.16 4.64 -10.97
N LYS A 19 3.29 4.91 -11.63
CA LYS A 19 3.43 6.04 -12.59
C LYS A 19 2.41 5.99 -13.74
N ALA A 20 1.96 4.80 -14.13
CA ALA A 20 0.93 4.62 -15.15
C ALA A 20 -0.52 4.70 -14.61
N THR A 21 -0.69 4.99 -13.31
CA THR A 21 -2.00 5.01 -12.63
C THR A 21 -2.44 6.43 -12.29
N THR A 22 -3.57 6.57 -11.59
CA THR A 22 -4.12 7.89 -11.24
C THR A 22 -3.18 8.69 -10.36
N THR A 23 -3.18 10.02 -10.54
CA THR A 23 -2.42 10.98 -9.70
C THR A 23 -2.70 10.77 -8.22
N TYR A 24 -3.96 10.42 -7.87
CA TYR A 24 -4.33 10.10 -6.49
C TYR A 24 -3.49 8.98 -5.88
N ARG A 25 -3.27 7.88 -6.61
CA ARG A 25 -2.48 6.74 -6.12
C ARG A 25 -1.00 7.06 -6.02
N GLN A 26 -0.48 7.84 -6.97
CA GLN A 26 0.90 8.32 -6.94
C GLN A 26 1.16 9.20 -5.70
N GLN A 27 0.25 10.13 -5.42
CA GLN A 27 0.30 10.97 -4.22
C GLN A 27 0.20 10.15 -2.93
N THR A 28 -0.62 9.11 -2.88
CA THR A 28 -0.67 8.21 -1.71
C THR A 28 0.68 7.52 -1.48
N ALA A 29 1.37 7.09 -2.54
CA ALA A 29 2.70 6.49 -2.42
C ALA A 29 3.75 7.49 -1.93
N GLU A 30 3.68 8.74 -2.39
CA GLU A 30 4.54 9.83 -1.92
C GLU A 30 4.35 10.15 -0.44
N LEU A 31 3.10 10.27 0.00
CA LEU A 31 2.79 10.49 1.40
C LEU A 31 3.20 9.29 2.27
N SER A 32 3.07 8.07 1.75
CA SER A 32 3.56 6.87 2.42
C SER A 32 5.08 6.91 2.61
N LEU A 33 5.85 7.38 1.62
CA LEU A 33 7.30 7.56 1.75
C LEU A 33 7.64 8.63 2.78
N GLN A 34 6.90 9.74 2.79
CA GLN A 34 7.08 10.78 3.80
C GLN A 34 6.88 10.24 5.22
N VAL A 35 5.86 9.40 5.44
CA VAL A 35 5.65 8.75 6.74
C VAL A 35 6.84 7.86 7.10
N LEU A 36 7.33 7.03 6.17
CA LEU A 36 8.47 6.14 6.43
C LEU A 36 9.74 6.88 6.82
N LYS A 37 9.98 8.07 6.26
CA LYS A 37 11.14 8.92 6.62
C LYS A 37 11.07 9.50 8.03
N THR A 38 9.89 9.49 8.66
CA THR A 38 9.67 10.08 9.99
C THR A 38 9.60 9.04 11.11
N VAL A 39 9.45 7.76 10.78
CA VAL A 39 9.31 6.68 11.75
C VAL A 39 10.64 5.93 11.91
N GLN A 40 10.91 5.47 13.13
CA GLN A 40 12.12 4.70 13.44
C GLN A 40 11.91 3.18 13.35
N ASP A 41 10.65 2.74 13.43
CA ASP A 41 10.29 1.32 13.49
C ASP A 41 9.08 1.03 12.58
N THR A 42 9.04 -0.19 12.05
CA THR A 42 7.97 -0.73 11.20
C THR A 42 6.91 -1.50 11.98
N ALA A 43 7.13 -1.83 13.26
CA ALA A 43 6.17 -2.58 14.08
C ALA A 43 4.74 -2.03 14.03
N PRO A 44 4.49 -0.70 14.04
CA PRO A 44 3.13 -0.16 13.94
C PRO A 44 2.39 -0.55 12.65
N PHE A 45 3.11 -0.87 11.57
CA PHE A 45 2.49 -1.24 10.29
C PHE A 45 2.00 -2.70 10.24
N PHE A 46 2.32 -3.52 11.26
CA PHE A 46 1.74 -4.85 11.39
C PHE A 46 0.24 -4.80 11.65
N ASN A 47 -0.22 -3.82 12.45
CA ASN A 47 -1.62 -3.62 12.78
C ASN A 47 -2.18 -2.41 12.05
N ARG A 48 -3.34 -2.57 11.41
CA ARG A 48 -4.00 -1.48 10.67
C ARG A 48 -4.35 -0.28 11.55
N THR A 49 -4.77 -0.51 12.80
CA THR A 49 -5.14 0.55 13.74
C THR A 49 -3.93 1.36 14.18
N ASP A 50 -2.80 0.71 14.44
CA ASP A 50 -1.58 1.40 14.87
C ASP A 50 -0.90 2.11 13.70
N ALA A 51 -0.96 1.53 12.49
CA ALA A 51 -0.57 2.22 11.26
C ALA A 51 -1.36 3.53 11.08
N GLN A 52 -2.67 3.53 11.36
CA GLN A 52 -3.49 4.73 11.28
C GLN A 52 -3.09 5.77 12.31
N LYS A 53 -2.82 5.37 13.56
CA LYS A 53 -2.35 6.30 14.61
C LYS A 53 -1.07 6.99 14.18
N VAL A 54 -0.07 6.23 13.73
CA VAL A 54 1.21 6.77 13.25
C VAL A 54 1.00 7.72 12.07
N VAL A 55 0.24 7.30 11.06
CA VAL A 55 -0.02 8.13 9.88
C VAL A 55 -0.77 9.42 10.24
N SER A 56 -1.75 9.36 11.15
CA SER A 56 -2.48 10.54 11.61
C SER A 56 -1.59 11.52 12.38
N ALA A 57 -0.61 11.00 13.13
CA ALA A 57 0.34 11.81 13.89
C ALA A 57 1.32 12.56 12.97
N VAL A 58 1.69 11.94 11.85
CA VAL A 58 2.61 12.51 10.85
C VAL A 58 1.88 13.42 9.84
N LEU A 59 0.76 12.96 9.29
CA LEU A 59 0.01 13.66 8.23
C LEU A 59 -1.21 14.41 8.81
N ARG A 60 -0.98 15.28 9.81
CA ARG A 60 -2.04 15.97 10.55
C ARG A 60 -2.94 16.86 9.68
N SER A 61 -2.37 17.46 8.64
CA SER A 61 -3.08 18.34 7.69
C SER A 61 -3.82 17.59 6.58
N ALA A 62 -3.55 16.29 6.40
CA ALA A 62 -4.25 15.49 5.40
C ALA A 62 -5.64 15.11 5.88
N ASN A 63 -6.61 15.03 4.97
CA ASN A 63 -7.94 14.55 5.32
C ASN A 63 -7.93 13.08 5.78
N LYS A 64 -8.97 12.69 6.53
CA LYS A 64 -9.08 11.35 7.12
C LYS A 64 -9.02 10.23 6.08
N HIS A 65 -9.65 10.40 4.91
CA HIS A 65 -9.61 9.39 3.84
C HIS A 65 -8.18 9.16 3.34
N ARG A 66 -7.41 10.24 3.17
CA ARG A 66 -6.02 10.14 2.73
C ARG A 66 -5.14 9.46 3.77
N GLN A 67 -5.32 9.79 5.05
CA GLN A 67 -4.61 9.12 6.15
C GLN A 67 -4.92 7.61 6.17
N LEU A 68 -6.18 7.22 5.98
CA LEU A 68 -6.60 5.82 5.92
C LEU A 68 -5.97 5.07 4.73
N ASP A 69 -5.88 5.71 3.57
CA ASP A 69 -5.28 5.11 2.37
C ASP A 69 -3.78 4.94 2.49
N VAL A 70 -3.08 5.92 3.07
CA VAL A 70 -1.65 5.83 3.38
C VAL A 70 -1.39 4.72 4.40
N ALA A 71 -2.15 4.67 5.49
CA ALA A 71 -2.03 3.62 6.50
C ALA A 71 -2.29 2.22 5.92
N LYS A 72 -3.28 2.10 5.04
CA LYS A 72 -3.59 0.86 4.34
C LYS A 72 -2.44 0.44 3.42
N MET A 73 -1.87 1.37 2.66
CA MET A 73 -0.75 1.08 1.76
C MET A 73 0.46 0.55 2.53
N LEU A 74 0.87 1.24 3.60
CA LEU A 74 2.00 0.84 4.45
C LEU A 74 1.75 -0.52 5.11
N HIS A 75 0.55 -0.74 5.67
CA HIS A 75 0.17 -2.01 6.27
C HIS A 75 0.21 -3.16 5.25
N VAL A 76 -0.40 -2.99 4.09
CA VAL A 76 -0.45 -4.03 3.05
C VAL A 76 0.94 -4.38 2.55
N LEU A 77 1.78 -3.38 2.27
CA LEU A 77 3.16 -3.63 1.82
C LEU A 77 3.98 -4.33 2.91
N PHE A 78 3.91 -3.87 4.15
CA PHE A 78 4.64 -4.48 5.25
C PHE A 78 4.21 -5.94 5.51
N VAL A 79 2.91 -6.22 5.49
CA VAL A 79 2.38 -7.59 5.62
C VAL A 79 2.78 -8.43 4.42
N GLN A 80 2.74 -7.89 3.21
CA GLN A 80 3.19 -8.61 2.02
C GLN A 80 4.65 -8.99 2.12
N MET A 81 5.53 -8.08 2.55
CA MET A 81 6.95 -8.36 2.70
C MET A 81 7.22 -9.41 3.79
N ASN A 82 6.63 -9.27 4.98
CA ASN A 82 6.81 -10.26 6.05
C ASN A 82 6.16 -11.60 5.72
N ASN A 83 5.08 -11.63 4.92
CA ASN A 83 4.49 -12.89 4.51
C ASN A 83 5.21 -13.51 3.30
N HIS A 84 5.80 -12.71 2.39
CA HIS A 84 6.60 -13.24 1.27
C HIS A 84 7.86 -13.99 1.74
N GLU A 85 8.44 -13.59 2.87
CA GLU A 85 9.48 -14.38 3.55
C GLU A 85 8.96 -15.71 4.12
N ASN A 86 7.65 -15.85 4.34
CA ASN A 86 7.03 -16.98 5.04
C ASN A 86 6.07 -17.84 4.18
N TYR A 87 5.86 -17.53 2.89
CA TYR A 87 4.98 -18.32 2.04
C TYR A 87 5.69 -19.56 1.50
N SER A 88 5.06 -20.73 1.63
CA SER A 88 5.46 -21.90 0.87
C SER A 88 5.40 -21.60 -0.64
N ALA A 89 6.29 -22.22 -1.42
CA ALA A 89 6.38 -22.03 -2.87
C ALA A 89 5.02 -22.21 -3.57
N GLU A 90 4.18 -23.11 -3.05
CA GLU A 90 2.85 -23.41 -3.57
C GLU A 90 1.88 -22.21 -3.43
N PHE A 91 1.90 -21.51 -2.29
CA PHE A 91 1.05 -20.34 -2.07
C PHE A 91 1.51 -19.15 -2.92
N GLN A 92 2.82 -18.95 -3.07
CA GLN A 92 3.37 -17.93 -3.97
C GLN A 92 2.90 -18.17 -5.42
N HIS A 93 2.86 -19.43 -5.85
CA HIS A 93 2.40 -19.81 -7.18
C HIS A 93 0.90 -19.50 -7.38
N LYS A 94 0.05 -19.80 -6.39
CA LYS A 94 -1.40 -19.47 -6.40
C LYS A 94 -1.64 -17.96 -6.38
N LEU A 95 -0.84 -17.19 -5.62
CA LEU A 95 -0.93 -15.74 -5.58
C LEU A 95 -0.53 -15.10 -6.92
N ALA A 96 0.55 -15.60 -7.55
CA ALA A 96 1.00 -15.17 -8.86
C ALA A 96 -0.02 -15.50 -9.96
N ALA A 97 -0.69 -16.65 -9.87
CA ALA A 97 -1.80 -17.02 -10.76
C ALA A 97 -3.00 -16.06 -10.58
N ARG A 98 -3.35 -15.70 -9.34
CA ARG A 98 -4.40 -14.71 -9.08
C ARG A 98 -4.07 -13.30 -9.57
N LYS A 99 -2.81 -12.85 -9.43
CA LYS A 99 -2.35 -11.56 -9.99
C LYS A 99 -2.50 -11.54 -11.51
N ARG A 100 -2.14 -12.64 -12.20
CA ARG A 100 -2.33 -12.80 -13.66
C ARG A 100 -3.81 -12.82 -14.06
N ASN A 101 -4.67 -13.40 -13.23
CA ASN A 101 -6.11 -13.53 -13.50
C ASN A 101 -6.97 -12.34 -13.04
N ARG A 102 -6.39 -11.28 -12.47
CA ARG A 102 -7.10 -10.01 -12.29
C ARG A 102 -7.24 -9.32 -13.64
N GLY A 103 -8.25 -9.73 -14.40
CA GLY A 103 -8.64 -9.08 -15.65
C GLY A 103 -8.91 -7.58 -15.48
N ARG A 104 -8.81 -6.84 -16.58
CA ARG A 104 -9.03 -5.40 -16.66
C ARG A 104 -10.45 -5.09 -16.18
N VAL A 105 -10.59 -4.37 -15.06
CA VAL A 105 -11.91 -3.91 -14.60
C VAL A 105 -12.39 -2.82 -15.55
N SER A 106 -13.36 -3.14 -16.41
CA SER A 106 -14.08 -2.15 -17.21
C SER A 106 -15.30 -1.67 -16.45
N LEU A 107 -15.42 -0.36 -16.28
CA LEU A 107 -16.65 0.26 -15.79
C LEU A 107 -17.55 0.50 -16.99
N ILE A 108 -18.68 -0.21 -17.05
CA ILE A 108 -19.72 0.01 -18.06
C ILE A 108 -20.64 1.11 -17.52
N PHE A 109 -20.61 2.29 -18.12
CA PHE A 109 -21.56 3.36 -17.82
C PHE A 109 -22.87 3.11 -18.57
N THR A 110 -23.90 2.62 -17.86
CA THR A 110 -25.26 2.57 -18.42
C THR A 110 -25.90 3.95 -18.30
N LYS A 111 -26.12 4.61 -19.44
CA LYS A 111 -26.87 5.87 -19.53
C LYS A 111 -28.33 5.57 -19.20
N LYS A 112 -28.88 6.15 -18.13
CA LYS A 112 -30.33 6.18 -17.93
C LYS A 112 -30.93 7.06 -19.02
N THR A 113 -31.70 6.46 -19.92
CA THR A 113 -32.66 7.17 -20.76
C THR A 113 -33.86 7.52 -19.89
N GLU A 114 -34.07 8.83 -19.72
CA GLU A 114 -35.35 9.41 -19.30
C GLU A 114 -36.36 9.36 -20.45
#